data_AF-A0A6N0ZBZ5-F1
#
_entry.id   AF-A0A6N0ZBZ5-F1
#
_cell.length_a   1.000
_cell.length_b   1.000
_cell.length_c   1.000
_cell.angle_alpha   90.00
_cell.angle_beta   90.00
_cell.angle_gamma   90.00
#
_symmetry.space_group_name_H-M   'P 1'
#
loop_
_entity.id
_entity.type
_entity.pdbx_description
1 polymer ?
#
loop_
_entity_poly.entity_id
_entity_poly.type
_entity_poly.pdbx_seq_one_letter_code
_entity_poly.pdbx_strand_id
1 'polypeptide(L)' 'MIPDHAADEIVKSNPMLVRLFRALPIAPACDLHQRLQAGRTDPETRKLLRKALVLSQQGRAAT' A
#
# COMPACT_ATOMS: atom_id res chain seq x y z
N MET A 1 0.00 -24.22 1.27
CA MET A 1 0.14 -22.80 0.91
C MET A 1 1.41 -22.29 1.57
N ILE A 2 2.46 -22.03 0.78
CA ILE A 2 3.71 -21.45 1.30
C ILE A 2 3.39 -19.97 1.57
N PRO A 3 3.57 -19.45 2.80
CA PRO A 3 3.39 -18.02 3.03
C PRO A 3 4.50 -17.29 2.28
N ASP A 4 4.08 -16.34 1.46
CA ASP A 4 4.91 -15.61 0.52
C ASP A 4 5.88 -14.70 1.30
N HIS A 5 7.03 -15.24 1.73
CA HIS A 5 8.05 -14.49 2.47
C HIS A 5 8.62 -13.34 1.62
N ALA A 6 8.58 -13.47 0.30
CA ALA A 6 8.99 -12.44 -0.64
C ALA A 6 8.06 -11.22 -0.61
N ALA A 7 6.76 -11.42 -0.38
CA ALA A 7 5.77 -10.36 -0.25
C ALA A 7 6.07 -9.37 0.89
N ASP A 8 6.45 -9.92 2.05
CA ASP A 8 6.74 -9.16 3.27
C ASP A 8 8.06 -8.38 3.13
N GLU A 9 9.05 -8.98 2.47
CA GLU A 9 10.33 -8.37 2.11
C GLU A 9 10.12 -7.21 1.11
N ILE A 10 9.30 -7.37 0.07
CA ILE A 10 9.04 -6.31 -0.94
C ILE A 10 8.46 -5.05 -0.29
N VAL A 11 7.54 -5.20 0.67
CA VAL A 11 6.99 -4.05 1.39
C VAL A 11 8.06 -3.40 2.27
N LYS A 12 8.91 -4.18 2.94
CA LYS A 12 10.02 -3.66 3.75
C LYS A 12 11.10 -2.97 2.90
N SER A 13 11.35 -3.45 1.69
CA SER A 13 12.40 -2.92 0.80
C SER A 13 11.98 -1.69 0.00
N ASN A 14 10.67 -1.43 -0.17
CA ASN A 14 10.20 -0.26 -0.91
C ASN A 14 9.72 0.87 0.02
N PRO A 15 10.55 1.90 0.29
CA PRO A 15 10.20 2.96 1.23
C PRO A 15 8.99 3.79 0.79
N MET A 16 8.67 3.84 -0.51
CA MET A 16 7.43 4.48 -0.96
C MET A 16 6.19 3.67 -0.57
N LEU A 17 6.23 2.34 -0.69
CA LEU A 17 5.10 1.49 -0.30
C LEU A 17 4.85 1.55 1.20
N VAL A 18 5.91 1.50 2.02
CA VAL A 18 5.80 1.68 3.48
C VAL A 18 5.11 2.99 3.84
N ARG A 19 5.48 4.09 3.17
CA ARG A 19 4.88 5.41 3.41
C ARG A 19 3.42 5.46 2.98
N LEU A 20 3.08 4.88 1.82
CA LEU A 20 1.71 4.77 1.34
C LEU A 20 0.82 4.03 2.34
N PHE A 21 1.28 2.87 2.81
CA PHE A 21 0.52 2.05 3.75
C PHE A 21 0.39 2.70 5.12
N ARG A 22 1.43 3.38 5.61
CA ARG A 22 1.37 4.16 6.86
C ARG A 22 0.37 5.30 6.84
N ALA A 23 0.11 5.89 5.67
CA ALA A 23 -0.86 6.97 5.52
C ALA A 23 -2.32 6.49 5.50
N LEU A 24 -2.55 5.17 5.37
CA LEU A 24 -3.88 4.56 5.37
C LEU A 24 -4.24 4.01 6.76
N PRO A 25 -5.54 3.96 7.08
CA PRO A 25 -6.02 3.11 8.18
C PRO A 25 -5.64 1.63 7.94
N ILE A 26 -5.51 0.85 9.02
CA ILE A 26 -5.00 -0.54 8.96
C ILE A 26 -5.80 -1.42 7.98
N ALA A 27 -7.14 -1.41 8.07
CA ALA A 27 -7.99 -2.24 7.22
C ALA A 27 -7.80 -1.98 5.69
N PRO A 28 -7.87 -0.74 5.18
CA PRO A 28 -7.59 -0.46 3.77
C PRO A 28 -6.11 -0.64 3.40
N ALA A 29 -5.16 -0.50 4.33
CA ALA A 29 -3.76 -0.81 4.06
C ALA A 29 -3.56 -2.31 3.80
N CYS A 30 -4.18 -3.18 4.61
CA CYS A 30 -4.16 -4.63 4.43
C CYS A 30 -4.83 -5.04 3.11
N ASP A 31 -6.03 -4.51 2.80
CA ASP A 31 -6.73 -4.80 1.54
C ASP A 31 -5.90 -4.40 0.32
N LEU A 32 -5.28 -3.21 0.37
CA LEU A 32 -4.40 -2.75 -0.70
C LEU A 32 -3.17 -3.64 -0.84
N HIS A 33 -2.55 -4.06 0.26
CA HIS A 33 -1.42 -4.98 0.23
C HIS A 33 -1.80 -6.31 -0.42
N GLN A 34 -2.92 -6.92 -0.01
CA GLN A 34 -3.39 -8.19 -0.58
C GLN A 34 -3.70 -8.07 -2.08
N ARG A 35 -4.30 -6.96 -2.51
CA ARG A 35 -4.58 -6.69 -3.93
C ARG A 35 -3.30 -6.57 -4.75
N LEU A 36 -2.31 -5.81 -4.26
CA LEU A 36 -1.03 -5.64 -4.93
C LEU A 36 -0.23 -6.95 -4.97
N GLN A 37 -0.26 -7.73 -3.88
CA GLN A 37 0.33 -9.07 -3.81
C GLN A 37 -0.29 -10.02 -4.84
N ALA A 38 -1.61 -9.97 -5.00
CA ALA A 38 -2.31 -10.73 -6.01
C ALA A 38 -2.12 -10.18 -7.45
N GLY A 39 -1.25 -9.19 -7.66
CA GLY A 39 -1.00 -8.57 -8.97
C GLY A 39 -2.21 -7.82 -9.54
N ARG A 40 -3.20 -7.49 -8.70
CA ARG A 40 -4.44 -6.85 -9.16
C ARG A 40 -4.20 -5.39 -9.52
N THR A 41 -4.68 -5.00 -10.70
CA THR A 41 -4.58 -3.63 -11.24
C THR A 41 -5.94 -3.05 -11.62
N ASP A 42 -7.01 -3.65 -11.09
CA ASP A 42 -8.39 -3.25 -11.33
C ASP A 42 -8.66 -1.79 -10.89
N PRO A 43 -9.76 -1.16 -11.38
CA PRO A 43 -10.09 0.22 -11.05
C PRO A 43 -10.17 0.51 -9.54
N GLU A 44 -10.65 -0.44 -8.74
CA GLU A 44 -10.76 -0.27 -7.28
C GLU A 44 -9.38 -0.28 -6.61
N THR A 45 -8.50 -1.17 -7.05
CA THR A 45 -7.10 -1.18 -6.58
C THR A 45 -6.39 0.14 -6.95
N ARG A 46 -6.61 0.66 -8.16
CA ARG A 46 -6.09 1.99 -8.56
C ARG A 46 -6.68 3.15 -7.75
N LYS A 47 -7.96 3.08 -7.36
CA LYS A 47 -8.62 4.08 -6.52
C LYS A 47 -8.04 4.09 -5.11
N LEU A 48 -7.80 2.92 -4.51
CA LEU A 48 -7.12 2.77 -3.22
C LEU A 48 -5.69 3.33 -3.27
N LEU A 49 -4.92 3.01 -4.32
CA LEU A 49 -3.58 3.58 -4.53
C LEU A 49 -3.60 5.11 -4.59
N ARG A 50 -4.53 5.70 -5.35
CA ARG A 50 -4.66 7.16 -5.44
C ARG A 50 -5.03 7.78 -4.09
N LYS A 51 -5.94 7.17 -3.33
CA LYS A 51 -6.31 7.64 -2.00
C LYS A 51 -5.11 7.62 -1.04
N ALA A 52 -4.35 6.52 -1.05
CA ALA A 52 -3.13 6.38 -0.26
C ALA A 52 -2.07 7.42 -0.64
N LEU A 53 -1.90 7.69 -1.95
CA LEU A 53 -1.00 8.73 -2.45
C LEU A 53 -1.41 10.13 -2.00
N VAL A 54 -2.70 10.46 -2.04
CA VAL A 54 -3.20 11.77 -1.59
C VAL A 54 -2.95 11.94 -0.09
N LEU A 55 -3.29 10.93 0.72
CA LEU A 55 -3.07 10.97 2.17
C LEU A 55 -1.58 11.04 2.54
N SER A 56 -0.74 10.26 1.87
CA SER A 56 0.71 10.29 2.09
C SER A 56 1.34 11.63 1.70
N GLN A 57 0.76 12.37 0.75
CA GLN A 57 1.23 13.71 0.37
C GLN A 57 0.75 14.79 1.34
N GLN A 58 -0.45 14.68 1.90
CA GLN A 58 -0.92 15.61 2.94
C GLN A 58 -0.02 15.59 4.18
N GLY A 59 0.42 14.40 4.60
CA GLY A 59 1.42 14.28 5.68
C GLY A 59 2.80 14.88 5.32
N ARG A 60 3.08 15.14 4.04
CA ARG A 60 4.33 15.78 3.57
C ARG A 60 4.22 17.31 3.54
N ALA A 61 3.02 17.87 3.41
CA ALA A 61 2.80 19.32 3.39
C ALA A 61 2.66 19.94 4.79
N ALA A 62 2.55 19.11 5.82
CA ALA A 62 2.42 19.53 7.22
C ALA A 62 3.77 19.61 7.98
N THR A 63 4.90 19.51 7.28
CA THR A 63 6.26 19.71 7.81
C THR A 63 6.97 20.82 7.07
#